data_AF-A0A960JWJ3-F1
#
_entry.id   AF-A0A960JWJ3-F1
#
_cell.length_a   1.000
_cell.length_b   1.000
_cell.length_c   1.000
_cell.angle_alpha   90.00
_cell.angle_beta   90.00
_cell.angle_gamma   90.00
#
_symmetry.space_group_name_H-M   'P 1'
#
loop_
_entity.id
_entity.type
_entity.pdbx_description
1 polymer ?
#
loop_
_entity_poly.entity_id
_entity_poly.type
_entity_poly.pdbx_seq_one_letter_code
_entity_poly.pdbx_strand_id
1 'polypeptide(L)' 'MRSVTAHLPVETGQVPDPDTGLRLLSVHAHPDDEASKGASTVAKYVAEGVEATLVCCT' A
#
# COMPACT_ATOMS: atom_id res chain seq x y z
N MET A 1 2.21 -15.24 15.91
CA MET A 1 1.50 -13.99 15.62
C MET A 1 1.54 -13.79 14.12
N ARG A 2 0.48 -14.17 13.40
CA ARG A 2 0.46 -14.19 11.93
C ARG A 2 -0.69 -13.35 11.42
N SER A 3 -0.36 -12.54 10.40
CA SER A 3 -1.21 -11.88 9.41
C SER A 3 -2.19 -10.82 9.93
N VAL A 4 -1.81 -9.56 9.71
CA VAL A 4 -2.80 -8.50 9.45
C VAL A 4 -2.89 -8.43 7.93
N THR A 5 -3.94 -9.02 7.38
CA THR A 5 -4.28 -8.87 5.97
C THR A 5 -5.77 -8.60 5.90
N ALA A 6 -6.15 -7.35 5.66
CA ALA A 6 -7.47 -7.02 5.14
C ALA A 6 -7.37 -7.13 3.61
N HIS A 7 -7.51 -8.35 3.09
CA HIS A 7 -7.65 -8.56 1.65
C HIS A 7 -9.14 -8.73 1.36
N LEU A 8 -9.77 -7.63 0.91
CA LEU A 8 -11.00 -7.71 0.14
C LEU A 8 -10.63 -7.99 -1.33
N PRO A 9 -11.45 -8.74 -2.07
CA PRO A 9 -11.15 -9.10 -3.45
C PRO A 9 -11.20 -7.83 -4.30
N VAL A 10 -10.07 -7.42 -4.88
CA VAL A 10 -10.03 -6.32 -5.84
C VAL A 10 -10.43 -6.89 -7.20
N GLU A 11 -11.65 -6.58 -7.65
CA GLU A 11 -12.07 -6.89 -9.02
C GLU A 11 -11.15 -6.16 -10.01
N THR A 12 -10.47 -6.95 -10.84
CA THR A 12 -9.39 -6.49 -11.70
C THR A 12 -9.97 -5.66 -12.85
N GLY A 13 -9.94 -4.33 -12.75
CA GLY A 13 -10.19 -3.45 -13.89
C GLY A 13 -11.08 -2.23 -13.66
N GLN A 14 -11.65 -2.03 -12.47
CA GLN A 14 -12.44 -0.83 -12.18
C GLN A 14 -11.59 0.21 -11.45
N VAL A 15 -11.46 1.42 -12.02
CA VAL A 15 -10.99 2.58 -11.24
C VAL A 15 -12.03 2.82 -10.15
N PRO A 16 -11.68 2.72 -8.86
CA PRO A 16 -12.64 2.93 -7.79
C PRO A 16 -13.22 4.34 -7.88
N ASP A 17 -14.50 4.50 -7.51
CA ASP A 17 -15.11 5.81 -7.34
C ASP A 17 -14.20 6.68 -6.45
N PRO A 18 -14.04 7.98 -6.73
CA PRO A 18 -13.16 8.85 -5.94
C PRO A 18 -13.59 8.94 -4.46
N ASP A 19 -14.83 8.55 -4.15
CA ASP A 19 -15.40 8.46 -2.80
C ASP A 19 -15.11 7.12 -2.09
N THR A 20 -14.67 6.08 -2.83
CA THR A 20 -14.19 4.82 -2.25
C THR A 20 -12.73 4.99 -1.82
N GLY A 21 -12.51 5.24 -0.52
CA GLY A 21 -11.27 5.04 0.25
C GLY A 21 -9.91 5.26 -0.46
N LEU A 22 -9.08 6.13 0.10
CA LEU A 22 -7.72 6.38 -0.42
C LEU A 22 -6.87 5.08 -0.46
N ARG A 23 -6.01 4.98 -1.47
CA ARG A 23 -5.01 3.90 -1.61
C ARG A 23 -3.63 4.47 -1.95
N LEU A 24 -2.59 3.85 -1.43
CA LEU A 24 -1.19 4.22 -1.59
C LEU A 24 -0.44 3.13 -2.37
N LEU A 25 0.24 3.51 -3.45
CA LEU A 25 1.17 2.64 -4.19
C LEU A 25 2.58 3.20 -4.05
N SER A 26 3.50 2.43 -3.46
CA SER A 26 4.93 2.77 -3.39
C SER A 26 5.73 1.85 -4.31
N VAL A 27 6.58 2.45 -5.16
CA VAL A 27 7.40 1.71 -6.12
C VAL A 27 8.86 1.95 -5.80
N HIS A 28 9.61 0.87 -5.63
CA HIS A 28 10.99 0.87 -5.19
C HIS A 28 11.86 0.05 -6.13
N ALA A 29 13.12 0.48 -6.33
CA ALA A 29 14.01 -0.18 -7.27
C ALA A 29 14.51 -1.50 -6.70
N HIS A 30 14.97 -1.50 -5.45
CA HIS A 30 15.55 -2.64 -4.77
C HIS A 30 14.81 -2.96 -3.47
N PRO A 31 14.95 -4.19 -2.95
CA PRO A 31 14.58 -4.47 -1.56
C PRO A 31 15.32 -3.51 -0.61
N ASP A 32 14.63 -3.05 0.43
CA ASP A 32 15.07 -2.09 1.47
C ASP A 32 14.97 -0.59 1.12
N ASP A 33 14.68 -0.22 -0.14
CA ASP A 33 14.46 1.19 -0.51
C ASP A 33 13.22 1.79 0.19
N GLU A 34 12.25 0.96 0.56
CA GLU A 34 11.03 1.38 1.28
C GLU A 34 11.32 1.82 2.70
N ALA A 35 12.26 1.14 3.37
CA ALA A 35 12.61 1.40 4.76
C ALA A 35 13.30 2.77 4.91
N SER A 36 14.12 3.14 3.92
CA SER A 36 14.97 4.34 4.01
C SER A 36 14.29 5.63 3.55
N LYS A 37 13.22 5.55 2.74
CA LYS A 37 12.60 6.74 2.11
C LYS A 37 11.09 6.85 2.29
N GLY A 38 10.39 5.74 2.51
CA GLY A 38 8.92 5.69 2.51
C GLY A 38 8.28 5.25 3.82
N ALA A 39 9.05 4.65 4.74
CA ALA A 39 8.51 3.93 5.90
C ALA A 39 7.60 4.79 6.80
N SER A 40 8.01 6.01 7.15
CA SER A 40 7.21 6.88 8.03
C SER A 40 5.92 7.35 7.36
N THR A 41 5.96 7.65 6.06
CA THR A 41 4.80 8.05 5.27
C THR A 41 3.80 6.90 5.14
N VAL A 42 4.28 5.70 4.80
CA VAL A 42 3.44 4.51 4.70
C VAL A 42 2.82 4.18 6.06
N ALA A 43 3.60 4.22 7.14
CA ALA A 43 3.12 3.96 8.49
C ALA A 43 2.00 4.92 8.91
N LYS A 44 2.13 6.21 8.60
CA LYS A 44 1.09 7.21 8.84
C LYS A 44 -0.21 6.84 8.12
N TYR A 45 -0.14 6.58 6.82
CA TYR A 45 -1.33 6.32 6.01
C TYR A 45 -2.00 5.00 6.37
N VAL A 46 -1.22 3.96 6.69
CA VAL A 46 -1.76 2.70 7.21
C VAL A 46 -2.49 2.92 8.53
N ALA A 47 -1.97 3.77 9.42
CA ALA A 47 -2.65 4.13 10.67
C ALA A 47 -3.95 4.93 10.45
N GLU A 48 -4.05 5.66 9.34
CA GLU A 48 -5.28 6.35 8.90
C GLU A 48 -6.26 5.44 8.15
N GLY A 49 -5.94 4.15 7.99
CA GLY A 49 -6.79 3.15 7.33
C GLY A 49 -6.66 3.12 5.81
N VAL A 50 -5.64 3.78 5.24
CA VAL A 50 -5.35 3.76 3.81
C VAL A 50 -4.71 2.43 3.43
N GLU A 51 -5.23 1.79 2.38
CA GLU A 51 -4.61 0.58 1.83
C GLU A 51 -3.28 0.90 1.18
N ALA A 52 -2.22 0.17 1.51
CA ALA A 52 -0.88 0.37 0.96
C ALA A 52 -0.41 -0.87 0.19
N THR A 53 0.09 -0.66 -1.03
CA THR A 53 0.76 -1.68 -1.85
C THR A 53 2.18 -1.22 -2.14
N LEU A 54 3.14 -2.12 -1.96
CA LEU A 54 4.54 -1.93 -2.34
C LEU A 54 4.86 -2.77 -3.57
N VAL A 55 5.55 -2.17 -4.52
CA VAL A 55 6.11 -2.87 -5.68
C VAL A 55 7.62 -2.68 -5.67
N CYS A 56 8.34 -3.79 -5.65
CA CYS A 56 9.79 -3.81 -5.87
C CYS A 56 10.08 -4.23 -7.32
N CYS A 57 10.96 -3.49 -7.99
CA CYS A 57 11.33 -3.77 -9.37
C CYS A 57 12.28 -4.97 -9.52
N THR A 58 13.06 -5.29 -8.48
CA THR A 58 14.06 -6.38 -8.47
C THR A 58 13.86 -7.37 -7.34
#